data_AF-A0A967GQ43-F1
#
_entry.id   AF-A0A967GQ43-F1
#
_cell.length_a   1.000
_cell.length_b   1.000
_cell.length_c   1.000
_cell.angle_alpha   90.00
_cell.angle_beta   90.00
_cell.angle_gamma   90.00
#
_symmetry.space_group_name_H-M   'P 1'
#
loop_
_entity.id
_entity.type
_entity.pdbx_description
1 polymer ?
#
loop_
_entity_poly.entity_id
_entity_poly.type
_entity_poly.pdbx_seq_one_letter_code
_entity_poly.pdbx_strand_id
1 'polypeptide(L)'
;MDFELSAVEWTLAIAAALAVGISKTGFSGIGLIAVLLMADLFGKPSVGILLPMLVLADISVYPLFRKFASWGPVWKLLPPTLLGCTAGYFILDWIPKEWARAAIGSIILFMVGMQLFRRFAQEWFEGMAHSRTAGLGAGFAAGIATMVANAAGPVFQLYLLSRRFEKMDLIGVGARFFLFINTLKLPFLGGMGFING
;
A
#
# COMPACT_ATOMS: atom_id res chain seq x y z
N MET A 1 8.77 -21.37 9.57
CA MET A 1 7.31 -21.50 9.32
C MET A 1 7.17 -22.21 7.98
N ASP A 2 6.87 -23.51 7.98
CA ASP A 2 6.97 -24.32 6.75
C ASP A 2 5.63 -24.32 6.01
N PHE A 3 5.53 -23.49 4.97
CA PHE A 3 4.39 -23.47 4.06
C PHE A 3 4.63 -24.47 2.93
N GLU A 4 4.03 -25.65 2.99
CA GLU A 4 3.95 -26.54 1.85
C GLU A 4 2.82 -26.08 0.92
N LEU A 5 3.19 -25.34 -0.12
CA LEU A 5 2.23 -24.82 -1.10
C LEU A 5 1.91 -25.87 -2.17
N SER A 6 0.62 -26.11 -2.35
CA SER A 6 0.07 -26.85 -3.49
C SER A 6 0.27 -26.08 -4.82
N ALA A 7 0.07 -26.77 -5.95
CA ALA A 7 0.16 -26.15 -7.27
C ALA A 7 -0.81 -24.97 -7.47
N VAL A 8 -2.00 -25.05 -6.85
CA VAL A 8 -2.99 -23.96 -6.89
C VAL A 8 -2.47 -22.75 -6.13
N GLU A 9 -1.94 -22.95 -4.93
CA GLU A 9 -1.42 -21.86 -4.09
C GLU A 9 -0.19 -21.18 -4.72
N TRP A 10 0.69 -21.95 -5.37
CA TRP A 10 1.77 -21.39 -6.19
C TRP A 10 1.24 -20.51 -7.32
N THR A 11 0.20 -20.96 -8.02
CA THR A 11 -0.42 -20.19 -9.10
C THR A 11 -1.01 -18.87 -8.58
N LEU A 12 -1.66 -18.90 -7.42
CA LEU A 12 -2.21 -17.70 -6.76
C LEU A 12 -1.10 -16.75 -6.30
N ALA A 13 0.02 -17.26 -5.76
CA ALA A 13 1.16 -16.46 -5.37
C ALA A 13 1.83 -15.77 -6.58
N ILE A 14 1.95 -16.47 -7.71
CA ILE A 14 2.45 -15.89 -8.97
C ILE A 14 1.49 -14.82 -9.49
N ALA A 15 0.18 -15.06 -9.45
CA ALA A 15 -0.81 -14.06 -9.82
C ALA A 15 -0.72 -12.80 -8.93
N ALA A 16 -0.51 -12.97 -7.62
CA ALA A 16 -0.27 -11.87 -6.70
C ALA A 16 1.02 -11.09 -7.07
N ALA A 17 2.10 -11.79 -7.43
CA ALA A 17 3.34 -11.15 -7.89
C ALA A 17 3.14 -10.27 -9.12
N LEU A 18 2.42 -10.78 -10.12
CA LEU A 18 2.09 -10.04 -11.34
C LEU A 18 1.20 -8.84 -11.02
N ALA A 19 0.19 -9.01 -10.16
CA ALA A 19 -0.68 -7.94 -9.71
C ALA A 19 0.10 -6.83 -8.99
N VAL A 20 1.08 -7.18 -8.15
CA VAL A 20 2.01 -6.23 -7.53
C VAL A 20 2.75 -5.42 -8.59
N GLY A 21 3.39 -6.09 -9.57
CA GLY A 21 4.13 -5.40 -10.63
C GLY A 21 3.26 -4.43 -11.42
N ILE A 22 2.06 -4.87 -11.85
CA ILE A 22 1.11 -4.03 -12.59
C ILE A 22 0.66 -2.83 -11.72
N SER A 23 0.43 -3.03 -10.43
CA SER A 23 -0.04 -1.96 -9.54
C SER A 23 0.89 -0.75 -9.47
N LYS A 24 2.18 -0.94 -9.71
CA LYS A 24 3.20 0.12 -9.71
C LYS A 24 3.21 0.98 -10.98
N THR A 25 2.43 0.62 -12.00
CA THR A 25 2.33 1.36 -13.28
C THR A 25 1.17 2.36 -13.32
N GLY A 26 0.62 2.71 -12.16
CA GLY A 26 -0.48 3.68 -12.01
C GLY A 26 -1.87 3.06 -11.86
N PHE A 27 -1.98 1.73 -11.80
CA PHE A 27 -3.23 1.02 -11.51
C PHE A 27 -3.24 0.50 -10.06
N SER A 28 -3.22 1.41 -9.09
CA SER A 28 -3.00 1.03 -7.69
C SER A 28 -4.05 0.06 -7.13
N GLY A 29 -5.28 0.09 -7.66
CA GLY A 29 -6.36 -0.84 -7.28
C GLY A 29 -6.04 -2.31 -7.56
N ILE A 30 -5.23 -2.62 -8.58
CA ILE A 30 -4.82 -4.00 -8.89
C ILE A 30 -3.98 -4.59 -7.76
N GLY A 31 -3.23 -3.76 -7.02
CA GLY A 31 -2.48 -4.21 -5.86
C GLY A 31 -3.36 -4.78 -4.74
N LEU A 32 -4.63 -4.37 -4.64
CA LEU A 32 -5.57 -4.93 -3.67
C LEU A 32 -5.86 -6.41 -3.92
N ILE A 33 -5.80 -6.86 -5.19
CA ILE A 33 -5.95 -8.27 -5.55
C ILE A 33 -4.79 -9.08 -4.96
N ALA A 34 -3.56 -8.59 -5.10
CA ALA A 34 -2.39 -9.24 -4.52
C ALA A 34 -2.52 -9.36 -3.00
N VAL A 35 -2.97 -8.30 -2.33
CA VAL A 35 -3.19 -8.33 -0.87
C VAL A 35 -4.26 -9.37 -0.50
N LEU A 36 -5.39 -9.42 -1.20
CA LEU A 36 -6.46 -10.40 -0.93
C LEU A 36 -5.95 -11.84 -1.08
N LEU A 37 -5.26 -12.13 -2.18
CA LEU A 37 -4.72 -13.46 -2.44
C LEU A 37 -3.73 -13.87 -1.34
N MET A 38 -2.79 -12.99 -1.01
CA MET A 38 -1.78 -13.29 0.01
C MET A 38 -2.40 -13.42 1.41
N ALA A 39 -3.39 -12.60 1.76
CA ALA A 39 -4.09 -12.69 3.04
C ALA A 39 -4.93 -13.96 3.17
N ASP A 40 -5.50 -14.46 2.06
CA ASP A 40 -6.21 -15.74 2.02
C ASP A 40 -5.25 -16.92 2.23
N LEU A 41 -4.10 -16.91 1.55
CA LEU A 41 -3.08 -17.96 1.64
C LEU A 41 -2.36 -18.00 2.98
N PHE A 42 -1.95 -16.85 3.49
CA PHE A 42 -0.99 -16.76 4.61
C PHE A 42 -1.54 -16.06 5.85
N GLY A 43 -2.76 -15.52 5.83
CA GLY A 43 -3.35 -14.82 6.97
C GLY A 43 -2.52 -13.61 7.43
N LYS A 44 -2.28 -13.47 8.74
CA LYS A 44 -1.49 -12.36 9.31
C LYS A 44 -0.06 -12.26 8.73
N PRO A 45 0.72 -13.36 8.59
CA PRO A 45 2.03 -13.34 7.93
C PRO A 45 2.08 -12.76 6.52
N SER A 46 0.96 -12.75 5.78
CA SER A 46 0.90 -12.22 4.40
C SER A 46 1.46 -10.81 4.26
N VAL A 47 1.32 -9.99 5.31
CA VAL A 47 1.79 -8.61 5.35
C VAL A 47 3.31 -8.53 5.21
N GLY A 48 4.05 -9.44 5.85
CA GLY A 48 5.50 -9.54 5.74
C GLY A 48 5.95 -10.26 4.48
N ILE A 49 5.29 -11.36 4.11
CA ILE A 49 5.64 -12.16 2.92
C ILE A 49 5.51 -11.34 1.63
N LEU A 50 4.51 -10.46 1.54
CA LEU A 50 4.30 -9.60 0.38
C LEU A 50 5.32 -8.44 0.30
N LEU A 51 5.95 -8.06 1.42
CA LEU A 51 6.81 -6.88 1.48
C LEU A 51 8.04 -6.97 0.58
N PRO A 52 8.83 -8.07 0.55
CA PRO A 52 9.94 -8.22 -0.41
C PRO A 52 9.51 -8.05 -1.87
N MET A 53 8.34 -8.58 -2.24
CA MET A 53 7.80 -8.45 -3.61
C MET A 53 7.50 -6.99 -3.95
N LEU A 54 6.91 -6.25 -3.00
CA LEU A 54 6.65 -4.81 -3.15
C LEU A 54 7.95 -4.02 -3.31
N VAL A 55 8.96 -4.31 -2.48
CA VAL A 55 10.27 -3.64 -2.54
C VAL A 55 10.94 -3.90 -3.89
N LEU A 56 10.95 -5.14 -4.38
CA LEU A 56 11.52 -5.48 -5.68
C LEU A 56 10.79 -4.77 -6.84
N ALA A 57 9.45 -4.70 -6.77
CA ALA A 57 8.67 -3.97 -7.76
C ALA A 57 8.96 -2.46 -7.72
N ASP A 58 9.11 -1.88 -6.52
CA ASP A 58 9.45 -0.47 -6.34
C ASP A 58 10.86 -0.15 -6.85
N ILE A 59 11.85 -1.01 -6.58
CA ILE A 59 13.22 -0.89 -7.12
C ILE A 59 13.20 -0.92 -8.65
N SER A 60 12.35 -1.77 -9.24
CA SER A 60 12.24 -1.89 -10.69
C SER A 60 11.59 -0.66 -11.34
N VAL A 61 10.57 -0.08 -10.69
CA VAL A 61 9.81 1.05 -11.24
C VAL A 61 10.51 2.40 -10.99
N TYR A 62 11.23 2.56 -9.89
CA TYR A 62 11.86 3.85 -9.55
C TYR A 62 12.77 4.42 -10.66
N PRO A 63 13.74 3.66 -11.24
CA PRO A 63 14.59 4.18 -12.31
C PRO A 63 13.83 4.59 -13.58
N LEU A 64 12.73 3.89 -13.90
CA LEU A 64 11.91 4.14 -15.09
C LEU A 64 11.15 5.47 -14.99
N PHE A 65 10.74 5.85 -13.77
CA PHE A 65 9.92 7.04 -13.54
C PHE A 65 10.62 8.15 -12.75
N ARG A 66 11.91 8.01 -12.40
CA ARG A 66 12.67 9.03 -11.64
C ARG A 66 12.73 10.40 -12.32
N LYS A 67 12.53 10.48 -13.63
CA LYS A 67 12.50 11.77 -14.35
C LYS A 67 11.18 12.53 -14.18
N PHE A 68 10.12 11.85 -13.74
CA PHE A 68 8.79 12.43 -13.49
C PHE A 68 8.63 12.76 -12.02
N ALA A 69 8.05 13.92 -11.74
CA ALA A 69 7.91 14.54 -10.43
C ALA A 69 9.20 14.74 -9.60
N SER A 70 9.08 15.58 -8.57
CA SER A 70 10.12 15.84 -7.57
C SER A 70 9.85 15.12 -6.24
N TRP A 71 10.81 15.15 -5.33
CA TRP A 71 10.63 14.63 -3.95
C TRP A 71 9.75 15.52 -3.06
N GLY A 72 9.41 16.74 -3.50
CA GLY A 72 8.65 17.71 -2.70
C GLY A 72 7.33 17.16 -2.14
N PRO A 73 6.46 16.53 -2.95
CA PRO A 73 5.23 15.90 -2.46
C PRO A 73 5.49 14.73 -1.50
N VAL A 74 6.56 13.95 -1.74
CA VAL A 74 6.94 12.81 -0.88
C VAL A 74 7.25 13.31 0.52
N TRP A 75 8.09 14.33 0.66
CA TRP A 75 8.46 14.88 1.97
C TRP A 75 7.29 15.46 2.76
N LYS A 76 6.25 15.93 2.08
CA LYS A 76 5.03 16.44 2.75
C LYS A 76 4.15 15.31 3.26
N LEU A 77 4.05 14.21 2.52
CA LEU A 77 3.25 13.04 2.88
C LEU A 77 3.96 12.11 3.86
N LEU A 78 5.28 12.13 3.89
CA LEU A 78 6.07 11.18 4.64
C LEU A 78 5.83 11.25 6.17
N PRO A 79 5.88 12.41 6.85
CA PRO A 79 5.66 12.47 8.30
C PRO A 79 4.32 11.89 8.77
N PRO A 80 3.15 12.28 8.22
CA PRO A 80 1.89 11.68 8.64
C PRO A 80 1.83 10.19 8.28
N THR A 81 2.44 9.78 7.16
CA THR A 81 2.53 8.35 6.80
C THR A 81 3.33 7.55 7.82
N LEU A 82 4.46 8.06 8.29
CA LEU A 82 5.27 7.37 9.30
C LEU A 82 4.51 7.25 10.64
N LEU A 83 3.76 8.28 11.04
CA LEU A 83 2.86 8.21 12.20
C LEU A 83 1.78 7.14 11.99
N GLY A 84 1.18 7.10 10.80
CA GLY A 84 0.20 6.08 10.45
C GLY A 84 0.78 4.67 10.43
N CYS A 85 2.01 4.50 9.90
CA CYS A 85 2.74 3.24 9.93
C CYS A 85 3.02 2.78 11.36
N THR A 86 3.39 3.72 12.24
CA THR A 86 3.65 3.43 13.65
C THR A 86 2.37 2.97 14.34
N ALA A 87 1.25 3.68 14.15
CA ALA A 87 -0.05 3.25 14.65
C ALA A 87 -0.46 1.89 14.06
N GLY A 88 -0.30 1.71 12.76
CA GLY A 88 -0.59 0.47 12.05
C GLY A 88 0.26 -0.71 12.53
N TYR A 89 1.50 -0.47 12.96
CA TYR A 89 2.40 -1.48 13.51
C TYR A 89 1.83 -2.02 14.83
N PHE A 90 1.42 -1.14 15.75
CA PHE A 90 0.80 -1.55 17.01
C PHE A 90 -0.57 -2.20 16.81
N ILE A 91 -1.36 -1.70 15.86
CA ILE A 91 -2.63 -2.33 15.46
C ILE A 91 -2.35 -3.77 14.98
N LEU A 92 -1.39 -3.93 14.07
CA LEU A 92 -1.05 -5.24 13.53
C LEU A 92 -0.51 -6.16 14.61
N ASP A 93 0.35 -5.68 15.51
CA ASP A 93 0.89 -6.46 16.62
C ASP A 93 -0.24 -6.99 17.52
N TRP A 94 -1.14 -6.10 17.92
CA TRP A 94 -2.23 -6.40 18.86
C TRP A 94 -3.35 -7.27 18.27
N ILE A 95 -3.61 -7.20 16.97
CA ILE A 95 -4.67 -8.00 16.33
C ILE A 95 -4.33 -9.50 16.41
N PRO A 96 -5.21 -10.34 17.00
CA PRO A 96 -5.00 -11.78 17.01
C PRO A 96 -5.00 -12.35 15.59
N LYS A 97 -4.28 -13.46 15.36
CA LYS A 97 -4.14 -14.09 14.03
C LYS A 97 -5.49 -14.37 13.35
N GLU A 98 -6.48 -14.74 14.15
CA GLU A 98 -7.85 -15.07 13.76
C GLU A 98 -8.59 -13.87 13.13
N TRP A 99 -8.33 -12.68 13.66
CA TRP A 99 -8.98 -11.43 13.23
C TRP A 99 -8.21 -10.70 12.13
N ALA A 100 -6.95 -11.06 11.88
CA ALA A 100 -6.10 -10.38 10.91
C ALA A 100 -6.69 -10.40 9.50
N ARG A 101 -7.23 -11.55 9.06
CA ARG A 101 -7.89 -11.68 7.75
C ARG A 101 -9.08 -10.74 7.62
N ALA A 102 -9.93 -10.66 8.64
CA ALA A 102 -11.10 -9.78 8.66
C ALA A 102 -10.68 -8.30 8.68
N ALA A 103 -9.65 -7.94 9.45
CA ALA A 103 -9.11 -6.58 9.51
C ALA A 103 -8.52 -6.13 8.17
N ILE A 104 -7.69 -6.97 7.53
CA ILE A 104 -7.13 -6.71 6.20
C ILE A 104 -8.25 -6.57 5.17
N GLY A 105 -9.21 -7.49 5.16
CA GLY A 105 -10.38 -7.43 4.26
C GLY A 105 -11.20 -6.17 4.46
N SER A 106 -11.40 -5.72 5.70
CA SER A 106 -12.13 -4.48 6.02
C SER A 106 -11.41 -3.24 5.48
N ILE A 107 -10.08 -3.18 5.60
CA ILE A 107 -9.27 -2.10 5.01
C ILE A 107 -9.43 -2.10 3.49
N ILE A 108 -9.38 -3.26 2.84
CA ILE A 108 -9.53 -3.38 1.39
C ILE A 108 -10.93 -2.93 0.94
N LEU A 109 -11.98 -3.39 1.62
CA LEU A 109 -13.35 -2.96 1.34
C LEU A 109 -13.52 -1.47 1.53
N PHE A 110 -12.91 -0.88 2.57
CA PHE A 110 -12.88 0.56 2.75
C PHE A 110 -12.17 1.26 1.58
N MET A 111 -11.03 0.73 1.10
CA MET A 111 -10.31 1.30 -0.05
C MET A 111 -11.12 1.22 -1.35
N VAL A 112 -11.77 0.10 -1.61
CA VAL A 112 -12.66 -0.06 -2.76
C VAL A 112 -13.84 0.89 -2.64
N GLY A 113 -14.48 0.95 -1.48
CA GLY A 113 -15.60 1.87 -1.20
C GLY A 113 -15.21 3.33 -1.40
N MET A 114 -14.02 3.73 -0.94
CA MET A 114 -13.49 5.09 -1.15
C MET A 114 -13.20 5.37 -2.62
N GLN A 115 -12.67 4.41 -3.39
CA GLN A 115 -12.48 4.55 -4.83
C GLN A 115 -13.82 4.69 -5.58
N LEU A 116 -14.83 3.92 -5.19
CA LEU A 116 -16.18 4.00 -5.76
C LEU A 116 -16.85 5.33 -5.39
N PHE A 117 -16.75 5.75 -4.13
CA PHE A 117 -17.33 7.01 -3.64
C PHE A 117 -16.75 8.22 -4.37
N ARG A 118 -15.43 8.22 -4.65
CA ARG A 118 -14.79 9.27 -5.46
C ARG A 118 -15.49 9.49 -6.80
N ARG A 119 -15.97 8.42 -7.46
CA ARG A 119 -16.67 8.54 -8.76
C ARG A 119 -17.91 9.44 -8.67
N PHE A 120 -18.55 9.49 -7.52
CA PHE A 120 -19.77 10.27 -7.29
C PHE A 120 -19.50 11.61 -6.58
N ALA A 121 -18.34 11.78 -5.95
CA ALA A 121 -17.99 12.93 -5.12
C ALA A 121 -16.73 13.67 -5.63
N GLN A 122 -16.48 13.70 -6.95
CA GLN A 122 -15.24 14.23 -7.51
C GLN A 122 -14.97 15.67 -7.09
N GLU A 123 -15.97 16.55 -7.16
CA GLU A 123 -15.86 17.97 -6.77
C GLU A 123 -15.48 18.14 -5.29
N TRP A 124 -16.05 17.31 -4.41
CA TRP A 124 -15.74 17.31 -2.98
C TRP A 124 -14.28 16.94 -2.72
N PHE A 125 -13.78 15.90 -3.39
CA PHE A 125 -12.38 15.50 -3.28
C PHE A 125 -11.43 16.58 -3.82
N GLU A 126 -11.76 17.21 -4.96
CA GLU A 126 -10.97 18.32 -5.52
C GLU A 126 -10.94 19.53 -4.58
N GLY A 127 -12.08 19.89 -3.98
CA GLY A 127 -12.18 20.99 -3.01
C GLY A 127 -11.34 20.75 -1.75
N MET A 128 -11.33 19.51 -1.23
CA MET A 128 -10.53 19.17 -0.06
C MET A 128 -9.03 19.06 -0.35
N ALA A 129 -8.65 18.73 -1.59
CA ALA A 129 -7.27 18.47 -1.99
C ALA A 129 -6.32 19.62 -1.64
N HIS A 130 -6.79 20.86 -1.71
CA HIS A 130 -5.97 22.03 -1.45
C HIS A 130 -5.65 22.24 0.05
N SER A 131 -6.41 21.61 0.94
CA SER A 131 -6.22 21.73 2.38
C SER A 131 -5.03 20.91 2.89
N ARG A 132 -4.29 21.49 3.85
CA ARG A 132 -3.18 20.80 4.54
C ARG A 132 -3.68 19.59 5.34
N THR A 133 -4.89 19.68 5.88
CA THR A 133 -5.55 18.62 6.66
C THR A 133 -5.86 17.40 5.81
N ALA A 134 -6.30 17.57 4.56
CA ALA A 134 -6.50 16.45 3.65
C ALA A 134 -5.19 15.70 3.37
N GLY A 135 -4.07 16.40 3.21
CA GLY A 135 -2.75 15.78 3.04
C GLY A 135 -2.27 15.01 4.28
N LEU A 136 -2.50 15.58 5.47
CA LEU A 136 -2.19 14.89 6.73
C LEU A 136 -3.05 13.64 6.92
N GLY A 137 -4.37 13.75 6.70
CA GLY A 137 -5.30 12.62 6.82
C GLY A 137 -5.00 11.52 5.80
N ALA A 138 -4.76 11.89 4.53
CA ALA A 138 -4.42 10.94 3.49
C ALA A 138 -3.09 10.22 3.77
N GLY A 139 -2.06 10.95 4.21
CA GLY A 139 -0.78 10.35 4.60
C GLY A 139 -0.93 9.39 5.79
N PHE A 140 -1.63 9.81 6.84
CA PHE A 140 -1.87 8.97 8.01
C PHE A 140 -2.66 7.69 7.67
N ALA A 141 -3.74 7.82 6.92
CA ALA A 141 -4.54 6.69 6.44
C ALA A 141 -3.73 5.76 5.53
N ALA A 142 -2.90 6.31 4.64
CA ALA A 142 -1.97 5.54 3.83
C ALA A 142 -0.96 4.78 4.70
N GLY A 143 -0.44 5.39 5.77
CA GLY A 143 0.46 4.76 6.73
C GLY A 143 -0.16 3.54 7.42
N ILE A 144 -1.38 3.68 7.96
CA ILE A 144 -2.10 2.55 8.58
C ILE A 144 -2.36 1.45 7.54
N ALA A 145 -2.90 1.83 6.38
CA ALA A 145 -3.28 0.87 5.35
C ALA A 145 -2.08 0.10 4.77
N THR A 146 -0.92 0.76 4.60
CA THR A 146 0.29 0.06 4.15
C THR A 146 0.82 -0.86 5.24
N MET A 147 0.85 -0.43 6.51
CA MET A 147 1.44 -1.26 7.55
C MET A 147 0.59 -2.49 7.87
N VAL A 148 -0.74 -2.33 7.97
CA VAL A 148 -1.63 -3.44 8.34
C VAL A 148 -1.94 -4.36 7.16
N ALA A 149 -2.01 -3.82 5.93
CA ALA A 149 -2.57 -4.54 4.79
C ALA A 149 -1.80 -4.34 3.47
N ASN A 150 -0.66 -3.62 3.44
CA ASN A 150 0.01 -3.24 2.19
C ASN A 150 -0.91 -2.53 1.16
N ALA A 151 -1.99 -1.89 1.63
CA ALA A 151 -3.12 -1.43 0.79
C ALA A 151 -3.20 0.10 0.65
N ALA A 152 -2.09 0.81 0.74
CA ALA A 152 -2.08 2.28 0.72
C ALA A 152 -2.23 2.93 -0.67
N GLY A 153 -1.98 2.16 -1.74
CA GLY A 153 -2.03 2.63 -3.13
C GLY A 153 -3.28 3.45 -3.47
N PRO A 154 -4.50 2.94 -3.18
CA PRO A 154 -5.76 3.66 -3.37
C PRO A 154 -5.85 5.04 -2.73
N VAL A 155 -5.53 5.17 -1.43
CA VAL A 155 -5.56 6.47 -0.72
C VAL A 155 -4.56 7.43 -1.32
N PHE A 156 -3.34 6.95 -1.56
CA PHE A 156 -2.26 7.75 -2.09
C PHE A 156 -2.60 8.28 -3.49
N GLN A 157 -3.08 7.40 -4.38
CA GLN A 157 -3.48 7.76 -5.73
C GLN A 157 -4.66 8.74 -5.72
N LEU A 158 -5.67 8.49 -4.88
CA LEU A 158 -6.81 9.38 -4.73
C LEU A 158 -6.39 10.79 -4.32
N TYR A 159 -5.51 10.90 -3.32
CA TYR A 159 -4.99 12.19 -2.86
C TYR A 159 -4.20 12.92 -3.95
N LEU A 160 -3.26 12.26 -4.63
CA LEU A 160 -2.48 12.91 -5.69
C LEU A 160 -3.32 13.30 -6.91
N LEU A 161 -4.31 12.48 -7.29
CA LEU A 161 -5.25 12.84 -8.36
C LEU A 161 -6.09 14.05 -7.97
N SER A 162 -6.51 14.15 -6.71
CA SER A 162 -7.24 15.33 -6.22
C SER A 162 -6.39 16.60 -6.27
N ARG A 163 -5.06 16.47 -6.15
CA ARG A 163 -4.08 17.55 -6.35
C ARG A 163 -3.74 17.83 -7.82
N ARG A 164 -4.47 17.22 -8.77
CA ARG A 164 -4.31 17.36 -10.22
C ARG A 164 -2.92 16.97 -10.75
N PHE A 165 -2.28 15.98 -10.12
CA PHE A 165 -1.07 15.39 -10.67
C PHE A 165 -1.38 14.67 -11.98
N GLU A 166 -0.54 14.90 -12.99
CA GLU A 166 -0.58 14.11 -14.21
C GLU A 166 -0.21 12.65 -13.94
N LYS A 167 -0.66 11.74 -14.80
CA LYS A 167 -0.46 10.29 -14.62
C LYS A 167 1.01 9.91 -14.40
N MET A 168 1.92 10.48 -15.18
CA MET A 168 3.35 10.15 -15.10
C MET A 168 3.99 10.69 -13.81
N ASP A 169 3.59 11.88 -13.37
CA ASP A 169 4.03 12.44 -12.11
C ASP A 169 3.48 11.65 -10.92
N LEU A 170 2.23 11.18 -11.00
CA LEU A 170 1.65 10.31 -9.98
C LEU A 170 2.47 9.03 -9.80
N ILE A 171 2.84 8.39 -10.91
CA ILE A 171 3.71 7.20 -10.89
C ILE A 171 5.09 7.56 -10.34
N GLY A 172 5.66 8.70 -10.74
CA GLY A 172 6.97 9.17 -10.28
C GLY A 172 7.03 9.48 -8.77
N VAL A 173 6.01 10.13 -8.21
CA VAL A 173 5.89 10.35 -6.75
C VAL A 173 5.65 9.01 -6.04
N GLY A 174 4.76 8.18 -6.59
CA GLY A 174 4.45 6.86 -6.05
C GLY A 174 5.67 5.95 -5.95
N ALA A 175 6.49 5.87 -7.00
CA ALA A 175 7.70 5.06 -7.02
C ALA A 175 8.68 5.46 -5.91
N ARG A 176 8.87 6.76 -5.68
CA ARG A 176 9.71 7.27 -4.58
C ARG A 176 9.12 6.96 -3.21
N PHE A 177 7.83 7.27 -3.04
CA PHE A 177 7.14 7.14 -1.77
C PHE A 177 7.06 5.68 -1.31
N PHE A 178 6.62 4.78 -2.19
CA PHE A 178 6.49 3.36 -1.85
C PHE A 178 7.83 2.67 -1.72
N LEU A 179 8.84 2.99 -2.54
CA LEU A 179 10.19 2.47 -2.34
C LEU A 179 10.71 2.81 -0.94
N PHE A 180 10.61 4.08 -0.55
CA PHE A 180 11.08 4.54 0.74
C PHE A 180 10.31 3.89 1.90
N ILE A 181 8.97 3.96 1.87
CA ILE A 181 8.13 3.41 2.93
C ILE A 181 8.26 1.89 3.05
N ASN A 182 8.27 1.15 1.93
CA ASN A 182 8.36 -0.31 1.97
C ASN A 182 9.75 -0.77 2.42
N THR A 183 10.82 -0.06 2.04
CA THR A 183 12.17 -0.33 2.55
C THR A 183 12.22 -0.10 4.07
N LEU A 184 11.64 0.99 4.57
CA LEU A 184 11.60 1.27 6.00
C LEU A 184 10.82 0.21 6.80
N LYS A 185 9.83 -0.45 6.20
CA LYS A 185 9.02 -1.48 6.87
C LYS A 185 9.76 -2.79 7.10
N LEU A 186 10.81 -3.09 6.32
CA LEU A 186 11.57 -4.35 6.40
C LEU A 186 12.04 -4.70 7.83
N PRO A 187 12.72 -3.81 8.58
CA PRO A 187 13.14 -4.14 9.95
C PRO A 187 11.95 -4.37 10.90
N PHE A 188 10.85 -3.65 10.75
CA PHE A 188 9.68 -3.78 11.63
C PHE A 188 8.95 -5.11 11.44
N LEU A 189 8.66 -5.46 10.18
CA LEU A 189 7.97 -6.72 9.87
C LEU A 189 8.91 -7.94 9.98
N GLY A 190 10.21 -7.74 9.78
CA GLY A 190 11.23 -8.73 10.10
C GLY A 190 11.32 -9.01 11.60
N GLY A 191 11.26 -7.97 12.44
CA GLY A 191 11.23 -8.09 13.90
C GLY A 191 9.98 -8.80 14.45
N MET A 192 8.85 -8.75 13.73
CA MET A 192 7.64 -9.53 14.04
C MET A 192 7.73 -11.01 13.63
N GLY A 193 8.83 -11.43 12.99
CA GLY A 193 8.97 -12.81 12.48
C GLY A 193 8.11 -13.11 11.25
N PHE A 194 7.65 -12.08 10.52
CA PHE A 194 6.86 -12.29 9.29
C PHE A 194 7.73 -12.39 8.03
N ILE A 195 9.03 -12.12 8.14
CA ILE A 195 10.00 -12.20 7.03
C ILE A 195 11.07 -13.27 7.30
N ASN A 196 11.37 -13.54 8.57
CA ASN A 196 12.35 -14.54 8.96
C ASN A 196 11.61 -15.83 9.33
N GLY A 197 11.83 -16.88 8.53
CA GLY A 197 11.25 -18.21 8.68
C GLY A 197 11.93 -19.04 9.74
#